data_AF-A0A3E4LZQ4-F1
#
_entry.id   AF-A0A3E4LZQ4-F1
#
_cell.length_a   1.000
_cell.length_b   1.000
_cell.length_c   1.000
_cell.angle_alpha   90.00
_cell.angle_beta   90.00
_cell.angle_gamma   90.00
#
_symmetry.space_group_name_H-M   'P 1'
#
loop_
_entity.id
_entity.type
_entity.pdbx_description
1 polymer ?
#
loop_
_entity_poly.entity_id
_entity_poly.type
_entity_poly.pdbx_seq_one_letter_code
_entity_poly.pdbx_strand_id
1 'polypeptide(L)'
;MGSNMTFNITGGQINIAKDNGNVNAIQNNGIGNNELDAIIGEIKNNLSELKKEDAEEIMDIVDMAREELAKPQPKVSRLRNCIALIAPMMTIANGIPTLSSNLQKFGEFIMNYIK
;
A
#
# COMPACT_ATOMS: atom_id res chain seq x y z
N MET A 1 37.97 25.54 8.51
CA MET A 1 36.67 25.97 7.98
C MET A 1 35.69 24.83 8.20
N GLY A 2 34.85 24.94 9.22
CA GLY A 2 33.93 23.88 9.62
C GLY A 2 32.69 23.89 8.73
N SER A 3 32.35 22.75 8.14
CA SER A 3 31.08 22.53 7.46
C SER A 3 29.95 22.50 8.49
N ASN A 4 29.16 23.56 8.53
CA ASN A 4 27.94 23.63 9.34
C ASN A 4 26.82 22.85 8.63
N MET A 5 26.67 21.58 9.01
CA MET A 5 25.54 20.76 8.61
C MET A 5 24.33 21.16 9.48
N THR A 6 23.28 21.69 8.85
CA THR A 6 22.05 22.04 9.56
C THR A 6 21.04 20.92 9.38
N PHE A 7 20.68 20.25 10.47
CA PHE A 7 19.60 19.27 10.50
C PHE A 7 18.34 19.95 11.01
N ASN A 8 17.30 20.01 10.18
CA ASN A 8 16.00 20.51 10.62
C ASN A 8 14.97 19.39 10.43
N ILE A 9 14.34 18.98 11.53
CA ILE A 9 13.30 17.94 11.56
C ILE A 9 11.99 18.65 11.87
N THR A 10 11.14 18.79 10.85
CA THR A 10 9.77 19.29 11.01
C THR A 10 8.83 18.37 10.23
N GLY A 11 7.95 17.67 10.94
CA GLY A 11 6.80 16.97 10.35
C GLY A 11 7.11 15.79 9.41
N GLY A 12 8.20 15.05 9.62
CA GLY A 12 8.51 13.83 8.85
C GLY A 12 9.46 14.02 7.66
N GLN A 13 10.00 15.22 7.46
CA GLN A 13 10.97 15.50 6.40
C GLN A 13 12.37 15.69 6.98
N ILE A 14 13.38 15.14 6.31
CA ILE A 14 14.80 15.42 6.58
C ILE A 14 15.36 16.15 5.37
N ASN A 15 15.64 17.44 5.53
CA ASN A 15 16.31 18.24 4.51
C ASN A 15 17.81 18.24 4.80
N ILE A 16 18.61 17.63 3.92
CA ILE A 16 20.08 17.66 4.00
C ILE A 16 20.58 18.64 2.94
N ALA A 17 21.07 19.79 3.39
CA ALA A 17 21.75 20.75 2.54
C ALA A 17 23.25 20.71 2.80
N LYS A 18 24.04 20.59 1.73
CA LYS A 18 25.50 20.77 1.77
C LYS A 18 25.85 21.87 0.78
N ASP A 19 26.26 23.03 1.32
CA ASP A 19 26.79 24.23 0.65
C ASP A 19 26.17 24.59 -0.72
N ASN A 20 25.32 25.62 -0.73
CA ASN A 20 24.81 26.35 -1.91
C ASN A 20 24.24 25.52 -3.09
N GLY A 21 24.07 24.21 -2.93
CA GLY A 21 23.56 23.28 -3.93
C GLY A 21 22.06 23.03 -3.77
N ASN A 22 21.38 22.98 -4.91
CA ASN A 22 19.97 22.64 -5.08
C ASN A 22 19.46 21.62 -4.04
N VAL A 23 18.42 21.97 -3.29
CA VAL A 23 17.84 21.10 -2.26
C VAL A 23 17.15 19.92 -2.95
N ASN A 24 17.82 18.78 -3.02
CA ASN A 24 17.17 17.50 -3.33
C ASN A 24 16.41 17.04 -2.09
N ALA A 25 15.17 17.49 -1.93
CA ALA A 25 14.28 16.96 -0.93
C ALA A 25 13.89 15.53 -1.33
N ILE A 26 14.46 14.52 -0.66
CA ILE A 26 13.88 13.18 -0.69
C ILE A 26 12.67 13.24 0.27
N GLN A 27 11.49 13.51 -0.30
CA GLN A 27 10.24 13.47 0.44
C GLN A 27 9.89 12.02 0.78
N ASN A 28 10.31 11.54 1.95
CA ASN A 28 9.79 10.30 2.54
C ASN A 28 8.56 10.60 3.42
N ASN A 29 7.57 11.29 2.85
CA ASN A 29 6.26 11.44 3.49
C ASN A 29 5.46 10.16 3.21
N GLY A 30 5.42 9.21 4.15
CA GLY A 30 4.33 8.22 4.24
C GLY A 30 4.11 7.32 3.01
N ILE A 31 5.17 6.98 2.27
CA ILE A 31 5.10 6.26 0.98
C ILE A 31 4.24 4.98 1.06
N GLY A 32 4.25 4.27 2.19
CA GLY A 32 3.43 3.06 2.37
C GLY A 32 1.91 3.30 2.43
N ASN A 33 1.43 4.39 3.03
CA ASN A 33 -0.02 4.64 3.14
C ASN A 33 -0.62 5.17 1.83
N ASN A 34 0.12 6.01 1.09
CA ASN A 34 -0.35 6.51 -0.20
C ASN A 34 -0.40 5.43 -1.28
N GLU A 35 0.55 4.49 -1.28
CA GLU A 35 0.56 3.37 -2.22
C GLU A 35 -0.56 2.37 -1.93
N LEU A 36 -0.77 2.01 -0.66
CA LEU A 36 -1.86 1.13 -0.24
C LEU A 36 -3.23 1.71 -0.60
N ASP A 37 -3.47 2.98 -0.25
CA ASP A 37 -4.74 3.65 -0.55
C ASP A 37 -4.98 3.79 -2.07
N ALA A 38 -3.93 4.00 -2.85
CA ALA A 38 -4.02 4.02 -4.31
C ALA A 38 -4.42 2.65 -4.88
N ILE A 39 -3.76 1.57 -4.46
CA ILE A 39 -4.09 0.20 -4.88
C ILE A 39 -5.55 -0.14 -4.52
N ILE A 40 -5.98 0.19 -3.29
CA ILE A 40 -7.36 -0.03 -2.85
C ILE A 40 -8.35 0.79 -3.67
N GLY A 41 -8.02 2.04 -3.99
CA GLY A 41 -8.84 2.89 -4.86
C GLY A 41 -9.01 2.31 -6.25
N GLU A 42 -7.94 1.80 -6.85
CA GLU A 42 -7.99 1.13 -8.17
C GLU A 42 -8.85 -0.14 -8.13
N ILE A 43 -8.70 -0.98 -7.09
CA ILE A 43 -9.55 -2.17 -6.90
C ILE A 43 -11.03 -1.75 -6.87
N LYS A 44 -11.40 -0.79 -6.01
CA LYS A 44 -12.78 -0.29 -5.86
C LYS A 44 -13.38 0.16 -7.19
N ASN A 45 -12.60 0.86 -8.01
CA ASN A 45 -13.06 1.34 -9.31
C ASN A 45 -13.37 0.18 -10.29
N ASN A 46 -12.65 -0.94 -10.18
CA ASN A 46 -12.85 -2.10 -11.05
C ASN A 46 -13.95 -3.07 -10.57
N LEU A 47 -14.47 -2.92 -9.35
CA LEU A 47 -15.52 -3.80 -8.81
C LEU A 47 -16.88 -3.61 -9.50
N SER A 48 -17.12 -2.47 -10.14
CA SER A 48 -18.39 -2.16 -10.82
C SER A 48 -18.70 -3.09 -12.01
N GLU A 49 -17.68 -3.80 -12.52
CA GLU A 49 -17.79 -4.76 -13.61
C GLU A 49 -18.18 -6.18 -13.12
N LEU A 50 -18.20 -6.41 -11.81
CA LEU A 50 -18.54 -7.69 -11.19
C LEU A 50 -20.00 -7.77 -10.76
N LYS A 51 -20.45 -9.00 -10.47
CA LYS A 51 -21.69 -9.19 -9.70
C LYS A 51 -21.50 -8.62 -8.30
N LYS A 52 -22.60 -8.16 -7.71
CA LYS A 52 -22.60 -7.55 -6.38
C LYS A 52 -21.94 -8.44 -5.31
N GLU A 53 -22.29 -9.72 -5.30
CA GLU A 53 -21.77 -10.71 -4.34
C GLU A 53 -20.24 -10.85 -4.45
N ASP A 54 -19.73 -10.99 -5.68
CA ASP A 54 -18.29 -11.07 -5.97
C ASP A 54 -17.55 -9.78 -5.58
N ALA A 55 -18.15 -8.62 -5.85
CA ALA A 55 -17.60 -7.33 -5.48
C ALA A 55 -17.53 -7.14 -3.96
N GLU A 56 -18.58 -7.56 -3.23
CA GLU A 56 -18.64 -7.52 -1.76
C GLU A 56 -17.57 -8.44 -1.16
N GLU A 57 -17.41 -9.67 -1.66
CA GLU A 57 -16.40 -10.62 -1.18
C GLU A 57 -14.97 -10.08 -1.34
N ILE A 58 -14.65 -9.48 -2.49
CA ILE A 58 -13.34 -8.86 -2.71
C ILE A 58 -13.14 -7.69 -1.74
N MET A 59 -14.15 -6.84 -1.56
CA MET A 59 -14.05 -5.66 -0.71
C MET A 59 -13.85 -6.03 0.77
N ASP A 60 -14.53 -7.06 1.25
CA ASP A 60 -14.38 -7.57 2.63
C ASP A 60 -12.93 -8.00 2.92
N ILE A 61 -12.30 -8.70 1.97
CA ILE A 61 -10.90 -9.14 2.11
C ILE A 61 -9.94 -7.94 2.06
N VAL A 62 -10.19 -6.99 1.16
CA VAL A 62 -9.39 -5.77 1.05
C VAL A 62 -9.46 -4.94 2.33
N ASP A 63 -10.65 -4.75 2.89
CA ASP A 63 -10.84 -4.00 4.13
C ASP A 63 -10.21 -4.74 5.32
N MET A 64 -10.35 -6.06 5.41
CA MET A 64 -9.70 -6.86 6.46
C MET A 64 -8.17 -6.68 6.46
N ALA A 65 -7.54 -6.72 5.29
CA ALA A 65 -6.11 -6.52 5.16
C ALA A 65 -5.72 -5.07 5.49
N ARG A 66 -6.49 -4.08 5.02
CA ARG A 66 -6.27 -2.65 5.33
C ARG A 66 -6.34 -2.38 6.83
N GLU A 67 -7.35 -2.90 7.51
CA GLU A 67 -7.52 -2.77 8.96
C GLU A 67 -6.36 -3.39 9.74
N GLU A 68 -5.85 -4.54 9.28
CA GLU A 68 -4.71 -5.18 9.93
C GLU A 68 -3.41 -4.39 9.70
N LEU A 69 -3.17 -3.90 8.48
CA LEU A 69 -2.02 -3.06 8.14
C LEU A 69 -2.03 -1.71 8.86
N ALA A 70 -3.21 -1.17 9.15
CA ALA A 70 -3.36 0.09 9.89
C ALA A 70 -3.02 -0.02 11.39
N LYS A 71 -2.83 -1.23 11.92
CA LYS A 71 -2.50 -1.41 13.35
C LYS A 71 -1.06 -0.98 13.62
N PRO A 72 -0.77 -0.47 14.84
CA PRO A 72 0.60 -0.18 15.26
C PRO A 72 1.51 -1.41 15.19
N GLN A 73 0.93 -2.60 15.38
CA GLN A 73 1.61 -3.89 15.26
C GLN A 73 0.72 -4.87 14.47
N PRO A 74 0.83 -4.89 13.13
CA PRO A 74 0.11 -5.84 12.30
C PRO A 74 0.53 -7.29 12.62
N LYS A 75 -0.43 -8.20 12.70
CA LYS A 75 -0.15 -9.62 12.94
C LYS A 75 0.16 -10.33 11.63
N VAL A 76 1.38 -10.85 11.52
CA VAL A 76 1.84 -11.62 10.35
C VAL A 76 0.89 -12.79 10.01
N SER A 77 0.37 -13.51 11.01
CA SER A 77 -0.57 -14.61 10.76
C SER A 77 -1.87 -14.15 10.11
N ARG A 78 -2.36 -12.96 10.45
CA ARG A 78 -3.55 -12.37 9.82
C ARG A 78 -3.28 -11.87 8.41
N LEU A 79 -2.12 -11.25 8.18
CA LEU A 79 -1.70 -10.85 6.84
C LEU A 79 -1.53 -12.06 5.90
N ARG A 80 -0.96 -13.17 6.41
CA ARG A 80 -0.90 -14.45 5.68
C ARG A 80 -2.29 -15.00 5.35
N ASN A 81 -3.23 -14.90 6.28
CA ASN A 81 -4.62 -15.28 6.03
C ASN A 81 -5.25 -14.44 4.91
N CYS A 82 -5.02 -13.12 4.91
CA CYS A 82 -5.50 -12.25 3.83
C CYS A 82 -4.94 -12.65 2.47
N ILE A 83 -3.65 -12.96 2.36
CA ILE A 83 -3.03 -13.46 1.11
C ILE A 83 -3.71 -14.74 0.63
N ALA A 84 -4.00 -15.68 1.53
CA ALA A 84 -4.68 -16.93 1.19
C ALA A 84 -6.11 -16.67 0.67
N LEU A 85 -6.80 -15.66 1.21
CA LEU A 85 -8.14 -15.25 0.77
C LEU A 85 -8.11 -14.46 -0.55
N ILE A 86 -7.03 -13.75 -0.87
CA ILE A 86 -6.88 -13.06 -2.18
C ILE A 86 -6.74 -14.08 -3.33
N ALA A 87 -6.15 -15.25 -3.09
CA ALA A 87 -5.93 -16.26 -4.13
C ALA A 87 -7.20 -16.66 -4.90
N PRO A 88 -8.33 -17.04 -4.26
CA PRO A 88 -9.59 -17.30 -4.99
C PRO A 88 -10.17 -16.04 -5.67
N MET A 89 -9.90 -14.84 -5.16
CA MET A 89 -10.37 -13.59 -5.78
C MET A 89 -9.74 -13.35 -7.16
N MET A 90 -8.53 -13.89 -7.40
CA MET A 90 -7.91 -13.86 -8.72
C MET A 90 -8.72 -14.65 -9.76
N THR A 91 -9.45 -15.68 -9.34
CA THR A 91 -10.35 -16.44 -10.22
C THR A 91 -11.64 -15.66 -10.50
N ILE A 92 -12.16 -14.91 -9.52
CA ILE A 92 -13.33 -14.03 -9.70
C ILE A 92 -12.99 -12.87 -10.63
N ALA A 93 -11.81 -12.28 -10.49
CA ALA A 93 -11.30 -11.23 -11.36
C ALA A 93 -10.90 -11.75 -12.76
N ASN A 94 -10.98 -13.05 -13.01
CA ASN A 94 -10.62 -13.64 -14.30
C ASN A 94 -11.57 -13.13 -15.40
N GLY A 95 -11.04 -12.33 -16.32
CA GLY A 95 -11.82 -11.62 -17.33
C GLY A 95 -11.78 -10.10 -17.19
N ILE A 96 -11.29 -9.58 -16.06
CA ILE A 96 -11.04 -8.15 -15.81
C ILE A 96 -9.54 -7.96 -15.52
N PRO A 97 -8.68 -7.80 -16.55
CA PRO A 97 -7.22 -7.80 -16.39
C PRO A 97 -6.70 -6.73 -15.43
N THR A 98 -7.34 -5.55 -15.39
CA THR A 98 -7.00 -4.45 -14.48
C THR A 98 -7.22 -4.83 -13.03
N LEU A 99 -8.38 -5.44 -12.71
CA LEU A 99 -8.68 -5.93 -11.37
C LEU A 99 -7.69 -7.00 -10.92
N SER A 100 -7.40 -7.98 -11.78
CA SER A 100 -6.41 -9.02 -11.49
C SER A 100 -5.02 -8.43 -11.20
N SER A 101 -4.58 -7.45 -11.98
CA SER A 101 -3.31 -6.78 -11.74
C SER A 101 -3.30 -6.04 -10.40
N ASN A 102 -4.39 -5.38 -10.03
CA ASN A 102 -4.48 -4.61 -8.79
C ASN A 102 -4.58 -5.52 -7.55
N LEU A 103 -5.28 -6.64 -7.64
CA LEU A 103 -5.29 -7.68 -6.59
C LEU A 103 -3.90 -8.31 -6.40
N GLN A 104 -3.15 -8.52 -7.49
CA GLN A 104 -1.78 -8.99 -7.42
C GLN A 104 -0.87 -7.98 -6.69
N LYS A 105 -0.89 -6.70 -7.11
CA LYS A 105 -0.13 -5.61 -6.45
C LYS A 105 -0.48 -5.53 -4.97
N PHE A 106 -1.75 -5.67 -4.62
CA PHE A 106 -2.21 -5.68 -3.23
C PHE A 106 -1.60 -6.84 -2.43
N GLY A 107 -1.62 -8.05 -2.98
CA GLY A 107 -0.98 -9.22 -2.36
C GLY A 107 0.53 -9.04 -2.18
N GLU A 108 1.22 -8.50 -3.19
CA GLU A 108 2.66 -8.20 -3.13
C GLU A 108 2.98 -7.14 -2.07
N PHE A 109 2.13 -6.10 -1.97
CA PHE A 109 2.23 -5.08 -0.93
C PHE A 109 2.14 -5.72 0.46
N ILE A 110 1.14 -6.57 0.72
CA ILE A 110 0.98 -7.28 1.99
C ILE A 110 2.21 -8.17 2.27
N MET A 111 2.73 -8.88 1.27
CA MET A 111 3.92 -9.72 1.42
C MET A 111 5.16 -8.94 1.88
N ASN A 112 5.30 -7.67 1.50
CA ASN A 112 6.43 -6.85 1.93
C ASN A 112 6.41 -6.52 3.44
N TYR A 113 5.26 -6.63 4.11
CA TYR A 113 5.12 -6.47 5.57
C TYR A 113 5.36 -7.76 6.37
N ILE A 114 5.49 -8.89 5.67
CA ILE A 114 5.68 -10.21 6.29
C ILE A 114 7.17 -10.59 6.37
N LYS A 115 8.04 -9.88 5.63
CA LYS A 115 9.48 -10.17 5.52
C LYS A 115 10.25 -9.83 6.79
#